data_AF-A0A673ITD5-F1
#
_entry.id   AF-A0A673ITD5-F1
#
_cell.length_a   1.000
_cell.length_b   1.000
_cell.length_c   1.000
_cell.angle_alpha   90.00
_cell.angle_beta   90.00
_cell.angle_gamma   90.00
#
_symmetry.space_group_name_H-M   'P 1'
#
loop_
_entity.id
_entity.type
_entity.pdbx_description
1 polymer ?
#
loop_
_entity_poly.entity_id
_entity_poly.type
_entity_poly.pdbx_seq_one_letter_code
_entity_poly.pdbx_strand_id
1 'polypeptide(L)'
;MDRFLKRKADLGDRPVQAKASKCVVRKYDAEYIKFGFIRAGTEIKPKAQCVECGEILSNEALKPSNYMVAARVARSKKAFTIAEELILPSAVDMCRELLGDAAATKIQSIPLSDDTVARRIVDMSDDIECQLVERIKASPYFAIQLDESTDISNAALLLVFVRYCMDSNLCEDLLFCKELPTRTGADNVMHCLDEYFTEKGLDWKYCSGICTDGAAAMTGKHRGVVKQIQERAPAAKWTHCFLHRESLATKQMSPELHEVMNIAVKTVNYIKKNALNSRCFAALCERLDADHLQLLYHSEIRWLSRGCVLNRLFELRKEVHTFLEEQRSPLAEHYTDDQFCAKLAYLSDIFDQLNQLNVSMQGRNSTVFLVSDKIEGFKKKLILWNRRVKEGRFDMFPHLSETLEASSHVNISNMALSTVLENELMELSADSSLKLQLTQRAIKFLLPLPPHTYVSQGSPLENVPLLCV
;
A
#
# COMPACT_ATOMS: atom_id res chain seq x y z
N MET A 1 33.65 -1.78 -24.08
CA MET A 1 34.69 -2.06 -25.10
C MET A 1 35.22 -3.46 -24.87
N ASP A 2 34.66 -4.38 -25.65
CA ASP A 2 35.23 -5.59 -26.24
C ASP A 2 36.21 -6.45 -25.44
N ARG A 3 35.80 -7.70 -25.19
CA ARG A 3 36.43 -8.87 -25.83
C ARG A 3 35.52 -10.10 -25.72
N PHE A 4 34.56 -10.14 -26.63
CA PHE A 4 33.92 -11.37 -27.09
C PHE A 4 34.61 -11.84 -28.39
N LEU A 5 34.72 -13.17 -28.55
CA LEU A 5 34.96 -13.96 -29.77
C LEU A 5 36.40 -14.17 -30.28
N LYS A 6 36.82 -15.45 -30.27
CA LYS A 6 37.27 -16.18 -31.47
C LYS A 6 36.94 -17.67 -31.34
N ARG A 7 36.09 -18.17 -32.23
CA ARG A 7 35.98 -19.60 -32.55
C ARG A 7 37.15 -19.99 -33.48
N LYS A 8 37.72 -21.17 -33.28
CA LYS A 8 38.16 -22.03 -34.37
C LYS A 8 37.91 -23.48 -33.98
N ALA A 9 37.25 -24.20 -34.88
CA ALA A 9 37.03 -25.63 -34.82
C ALA A 9 38.36 -26.37 -34.98
N ASP A 10 38.52 -27.48 -34.27
CA ASP A 10 39.26 -28.62 -34.80
C ASP A 10 38.59 -29.92 -34.34
N LEU A 11 38.33 -30.76 -35.34
CA LEU A 11 37.81 -32.12 -35.21
C LEU A 11 38.89 -33.00 -34.58
N GLY A 12 38.52 -33.74 -33.53
CA GLY A 12 39.38 -34.74 -32.93
C GLY A 12 38.56 -35.67 -32.05
N ASP A 13 38.12 -36.78 -32.63
CA ASP A 13 37.51 -37.92 -31.95
C ASP A 13 38.31 -38.33 -30.71
N ARG A 14 37.68 -38.33 -29.53
CA ARG A 14 38.08 -39.16 -28.39
C ARG A 14 36.83 -39.73 -27.70
N PRO A 15 36.82 -41.02 -27.35
CA PRO A 15 35.62 -41.71 -26.90
C PRO A 15 35.20 -41.26 -25.50
N VAL A 16 33.92 -40.89 -25.36
CA VAL A 16 33.27 -40.65 -24.07
C VAL A 16 33.05 -42.00 -23.40
N GLN A 17 33.85 -42.33 -22.38
CA GLN A 17 33.48 -43.37 -21.44
C GLN A 17 32.38 -42.84 -20.51
N ALA A 18 31.16 -43.35 -20.71
CA ALA A 18 30.02 -43.08 -19.83
C ALA A 18 30.28 -43.71 -18.44
N LYS A 19 30.44 -42.89 -17.41
CA LYS A 19 30.32 -43.35 -16.02
C LYS A 19 28.84 -43.58 -15.72
N ALA A 20 28.46 -44.83 -15.49
CA ALA A 20 27.11 -45.19 -15.05
C ALA A 20 26.79 -44.52 -13.70
N SER A 21 25.79 -43.63 -13.67
CA SER A 21 25.25 -43.07 -12.44
C SER A 21 24.40 -44.15 -11.74
N LYS A 22 24.76 -44.48 -10.49
CA LYS A 22 23.92 -45.37 -9.66
C LYS A 22 22.55 -44.71 -9.46
N CYS A 23 21.51 -45.31 -10.03
CA CYS A 23 20.12 -44.92 -9.81
C CYS A 23 19.71 -45.26 -8.37
N VAL A 24 19.65 -44.26 -7.48
CA VAL A 24 19.09 -44.44 -6.14
C VAL A 24 17.56 -44.45 -6.26
N VAL A 25 16.97 -45.63 -6.09
CA VAL A 25 15.50 -45.81 -6.06
C VAL A 25 14.98 -45.23 -4.75
N ARG A 26 14.27 -44.10 -4.83
CA ARG A 26 13.56 -43.51 -3.68
C ARG A 26 12.16 -44.10 -3.60
N LYS A 27 11.76 -44.56 -2.41
CA LYS A 27 10.44 -45.13 -2.14
C LYS A 27 9.44 -44.01 -1.82
N TYR A 28 8.19 -44.19 -2.25
CA TYR A 28 7.07 -43.33 -1.87
C TYR A 28 6.75 -43.52 -0.38
N ASP A 29 6.49 -42.42 0.32
CA ASP A 29 6.06 -42.42 1.71
C ASP A 29 4.52 -42.39 1.80
N ALA A 30 3.94 -43.37 2.48
CA ALA A 30 2.49 -43.47 2.65
C ALA A 30 1.90 -42.30 3.45
N GLU A 31 2.70 -41.59 4.24
CA GLU A 31 2.24 -40.41 4.95
C GLU A 31 1.87 -39.25 4.03
N TYR A 32 2.29 -39.24 2.75
CA TYR A 32 1.94 -38.18 1.81
C TYR A 32 0.44 -38.08 1.50
N ILE A 33 -0.34 -39.10 1.85
CA ILE A 33 -1.80 -39.06 1.76
C ILE A 33 -2.42 -37.96 2.63
N LYS A 34 -1.78 -37.58 3.76
CA LYS A 34 -2.25 -36.49 4.63
C LYS A 34 -2.13 -35.10 3.98
N PHE A 35 -1.37 -35.03 2.89
CA PHE A 35 -1.19 -33.82 2.08
C PHE A 35 -1.90 -33.94 0.72
N GLY A 36 -2.80 -34.91 0.55
CA GLY A 36 -3.59 -35.05 -0.68
C GLY A 36 -2.85 -35.69 -1.86
N PHE A 37 -1.80 -36.48 -1.61
CA PHE A 37 -1.04 -37.16 -2.67
C PHE A 37 -1.09 -38.68 -2.56
N ILE A 38 -1.41 -39.37 -3.66
CA ILE A 38 -1.34 -40.83 -3.79
C ILE A 38 -0.14 -41.25 -4.65
N ARG A 39 0.26 -42.52 -4.53
CA ARG A 39 1.35 -43.09 -5.33
C ARG A 39 0.89 -43.34 -6.77
N ALA A 40 1.63 -42.79 -7.73
CA ALA A 40 1.54 -43.09 -9.15
C ALA A 40 2.89 -43.57 -9.71
N GLY A 41 2.90 -44.14 -10.92
CA GLY A 41 4.12 -44.59 -11.61
C GLY A 41 4.61 -46.00 -11.24
N THR A 42 5.83 -46.36 -11.65
CA THR A 42 6.39 -47.72 -11.49
C THR A 42 7.04 -47.92 -10.12
N GLU A 43 7.22 -49.17 -9.68
CA GLU A 43 7.93 -49.49 -8.42
C GLU A 43 9.35 -48.94 -8.33
N ILE A 44 9.97 -48.72 -9.49
CA ILE A 44 11.35 -48.25 -9.63
C ILE A 44 11.44 -46.71 -9.65
N LYS A 45 10.35 -46.03 -10.04
CA LYS A 45 10.24 -44.56 -10.05
C LYS A 45 8.83 -44.13 -9.64
N PRO A 46 8.50 -44.23 -8.33
CA PRO A 46 7.22 -43.73 -7.86
C PRO A 46 7.19 -42.20 -8.03
N LYS A 47 6.03 -41.69 -8.42
CA LYS A 47 5.67 -40.27 -8.50
C LYS A 47 4.46 -40.02 -7.61
N ALA A 48 4.26 -38.80 -7.17
CA ALA A 48 3.03 -38.44 -6.48
C ALA A 48 1.98 -37.97 -7.48
N GLN A 49 0.73 -38.36 -7.25
CA GLN A 49 -0.43 -37.84 -7.95
C GLN A 49 -1.31 -37.08 -6.97
N CYS A 50 -1.70 -35.85 -7.32
CA CYS A 50 -2.66 -35.08 -6.54
C CYS A 50 -4.03 -35.76 -6.57
N VAL A 51 -4.66 -35.92 -5.41
CA VAL A 51 -5.98 -36.56 -5.27
C VAL A 51 -7.10 -35.65 -5.77
N GLU A 52 -6.91 -34.33 -5.72
CA GLU A 52 -7.94 -33.36 -6.13
C GLU A 52 -7.95 -33.10 -7.64
N CYS A 53 -6.80 -32.79 -8.23
CA CYS A 53 -6.70 -32.46 -9.66
C CYS A 53 -6.22 -33.62 -10.55
N GLY A 54 -5.73 -34.72 -9.98
CA GLY A 54 -5.27 -35.89 -10.72
C GLY A 54 -3.90 -35.76 -11.40
N GLU A 55 -3.19 -34.63 -11.24
CA GLU A 55 -1.89 -34.41 -11.86
C GLU A 55 -0.75 -35.22 -11.21
N ILE A 56 0.15 -35.75 -12.04
CA ILE A 56 1.34 -36.50 -11.59
C ILE A 56 2.52 -35.54 -11.44
N LEU A 57 2.88 -35.23 -10.21
CA LEU A 57 3.93 -34.29 -9.83
C LEU A 57 5.33 -34.95 -9.83
N SER A 58 6.36 -34.12 -10.05
CA SER A 58 7.74 -34.56 -9.88
C SER A 58 8.08 -34.78 -8.41
N ASN A 59 9.03 -35.66 -8.11
CA ASN A 59 9.44 -35.94 -6.72
C ASN A 59 10.07 -34.72 -6.01
N GLU A 60 10.39 -33.65 -6.73
CA GLU A 60 10.87 -32.38 -6.19
C GLU A 60 9.74 -31.47 -5.69
N ALA A 61 8.51 -31.67 -6.19
CA ALA A 61 7.30 -31.02 -5.69
C ALA A 61 6.91 -31.54 -4.28
N LEU A 62 7.41 -32.70 -3.87
CA LEU A 62 7.10 -33.38 -2.60
C LEU A 62 7.98 -32.97 -1.42
N LYS A 63 8.65 -31.81 -1.49
CA LYS A 63 9.40 -31.24 -0.37
C LYS A 63 8.64 -30.05 0.22
N PRO A 64 7.68 -30.25 1.15
CA PRO A 64 7.00 -29.15 1.83
C PRO A 64 7.94 -28.07 2.36
N SER A 65 9.17 -28.46 2.71
CA SER A 65 10.21 -27.57 3.22
C SER A 65 10.56 -26.40 2.27
N ASN A 66 10.53 -26.57 0.93
CA ASN A 66 10.85 -25.45 0.03
C ASN A 66 9.69 -24.44 -0.06
N TYR A 67 8.45 -24.91 -0.16
CA TYR A 67 7.25 -24.07 -0.09
C TYR A 67 7.16 -23.33 1.25
N MET A 68 7.49 -23.99 2.37
CA MET A 68 7.51 -23.34 3.68
C MET A 68 8.54 -22.21 3.78
N VAL A 69 9.74 -22.39 3.22
CA VAL A 69 10.75 -21.33 3.19
C VAL A 69 10.31 -20.21 2.25
N ALA A 70 9.87 -20.54 1.03
CA ALA A 70 9.37 -19.57 0.07
C ALA A 70 8.22 -18.72 0.64
N ALA A 71 7.26 -19.35 1.32
CA ALA A 71 6.14 -18.66 1.96
C ALA A 71 6.63 -17.71 3.07
N ARG A 72 7.62 -18.11 3.87
CA ARG A 72 8.21 -17.25 4.90
C ARG A 72 8.95 -16.05 4.29
N VAL A 73 9.71 -16.28 3.23
CA VAL A 73 10.43 -15.23 2.50
C VAL A 73 9.44 -14.20 1.92
N ALA A 74 8.40 -14.68 1.23
CA ALA A 74 7.34 -13.83 0.67
C ALA A 74 6.59 -13.04 1.76
N ARG A 75 6.14 -13.70 2.83
CA ARG A 75 5.45 -13.05 3.96
C ARG A 75 6.31 -12.02 4.69
N SER A 76 7.63 -12.22 4.69
CA SER A 76 8.60 -11.28 5.27
C SER A 76 8.96 -10.13 4.34
N LYS A 77 8.40 -10.09 3.12
CA LYS A 77 8.67 -9.08 2.08
C LYS A 77 10.18 -8.93 1.78
N LYS A 78 10.90 -10.06 1.79
CA LYS A 78 12.34 -10.11 1.47
C LYS A 78 12.55 -10.55 0.03
N ALA A 79 13.71 -10.18 -0.53
CA ALA A 79 14.15 -10.72 -1.81
C ALA A 79 14.24 -12.25 -1.73
N PHE A 80 13.84 -12.96 -2.79
CA PHE A 80 13.90 -14.42 -2.83
C PHE A 80 15.33 -14.96 -2.68
N THR A 81 16.34 -14.13 -2.99
CA THR A 81 17.77 -14.45 -2.87
C THR A 81 18.21 -14.82 -1.46
N ILE A 82 17.51 -14.31 -0.45
CA ILE A 82 17.85 -14.55 0.96
C ILE A 82 17.82 -16.04 1.32
N ALA A 83 17.05 -16.84 0.59
CA ALA A 83 16.95 -18.27 0.84
C ALA A 83 18.26 -19.00 0.52
N GLU A 84 18.87 -18.70 -0.63
CA GLU A 84 20.13 -19.28 -1.08
C GLU A 84 21.32 -18.62 -0.38
N GLU A 85 21.31 -17.30 -0.24
CA GLU A 85 22.43 -16.51 0.28
C GLU A 85 22.61 -16.63 1.79
N LEU A 86 21.52 -16.83 2.55
CA LEU A 86 21.55 -16.75 4.02
C LEU A 86 20.85 -17.92 4.71
N ILE A 87 19.59 -18.21 4.37
CA ILE A 87 18.77 -19.18 5.13
C ILE A 87 19.35 -20.59 5.02
N LEU A 88 19.65 -21.06 3.80
CA LEU A 88 20.17 -22.42 3.60
C LEU A 88 21.56 -22.61 4.24
N PRO A 89 22.56 -21.73 4.01
CA PRO A 89 23.87 -21.85 4.67
C PRO A 89 23.76 -21.85 6.20
N SER A 90 22.99 -20.92 6.77
CA SER A 90 22.80 -20.83 8.23
C SER A 90 22.20 -22.11 8.81
N ALA A 91 21.17 -22.67 8.14
CA ALA A 91 20.53 -23.90 8.59
C ALA A 91 21.46 -25.12 8.50
N VAL A 92 22.30 -25.18 7.46
CA VAL A 92 23.30 -26.24 7.27
C VAL A 92 24.37 -26.17 8.35
N ASP A 93 24.91 -24.98 8.63
CA ASP A 93 25.98 -24.82 9.64
C ASP A 93 25.47 -25.12 11.05
N MET A 94 24.28 -24.61 11.42
CA MET A 94 23.65 -24.94 12.69
C MET A 94 23.43 -26.45 12.85
N CYS A 95 22.95 -27.12 11.81
CA CYS A 95 22.71 -28.56 11.88
C CYS A 95 23.98 -29.39 11.84
N ARG A 96 25.05 -28.90 11.21
CA ARG A 96 26.36 -29.55 11.24
C ARG A 96 26.90 -29.58 12.66
N GLU A 97 26.86 -28.44 13.35
CA GLU A 97 27.35 -28.32 14.73
C GLU A 97 26.49 -29.10 15.73
N LEU A 98 25.16 -29.02 15.60
CA LEU A 98 24.26 -29.60 16.60
C LEU A 98 23.94 -31.08 16.36
N LEU A 99 23.87 -31.52 15.10
CA LEU A 99 23.32 -32.81 14.69
C LEU A 99 24.27 -33.64 13.81
N GLY A 100 25.44 -33.08 13.46
CA GLY A 100 26.47 -33.72 12.64
C GLY A 100 26.24 -33.64 11.12
N ASP A 101 27.28 -33.99 10.37
CA ASP A 101 27.33 -33.85 8.90
C ASP A 101 26.22 -34.60 8.15
N ALA A 102 25.79 -35.75 8.67
CA ALA A 102 24.73 -36.54 8.05
C ALA A 102 23.37 -35.79 8.05
N ALA A 103 23.08 -35.04 9.10
CA ALA A 103 21.88 -34.21 9.18
C ALA A 103 22.03 -32.94 8.32
N ALA A 104 23.19 -32.29 8.36
CA ALA A 104 23.50 -31.12 7.54
C ALA A 104 23.36 -31.41 6.03
N THR A 105 23.85 -32.57 5.57
CA THR A 105 23.76 -33.00 4.17
C THR A 105 22.31 -33.17 3.71
N LYS A 106 21.41 -33.61 4.60
CA LYS A 106 19.98 -33.71 4.30
C LYS A 106 19.35 -32.32 4.09
N ILE A 107 19.72 -31.34 4.91
CA ILE A 107 19.24 -29.95 4.77
C ILE A 107 19.80 -29.30 3.51
N GLN A 108 21.09 -29.50 3.22
CA GLN A 108 21.72 -29.00 2.00
C GLN A 108 21.03 -29.53 0.74
N SER A 109 20.39 -30.69 0.82
CA SER A 109 19.62 -31.25 -0.30
C SER A 109 18.28 -30.56 -0.57
N ILE A 110 17.82 -29.63 0.27
CA ILE A 110 16.57 -28.89 0.05
C ILE A 110 16.83 -27.86 -1.06
N PRO A 111 16.05 -27.89 -2.16
CA PRO A 111 16.25 -26.95 -3.26
C PRO A 111 15.70 -25.58 -2.83
N LEU A 112 16.59 -24.68 -2.44
CA LEU A 112 16.31 -23.30 -2.06
C LEU A 112 17.08 -22.30 -2.93
N SER A 113 17.43 -22.72 -4.15
CA SER A 113 18.03 -21.78 -5.10
C SER A 113 17.08 -20.64 -5.42
N ASP A 114 17.62 -19.51 -5.84
CA ASP A 114 16.86 -18.31 -6.20
C ASP A 114 15.72 -18.61 -7.16
N ASP A 115 16.03 -19.34 -8.26
CA ASP A 115 15.04 -19.80 -9.24
C ASP A 115 13.97 -20.71 -8.64
N THR A 116 14.33 -21.53 -7.65
CA THR A 116 13.38 -22.43 -7.01
C THR A 116 12.44 -21.65 -6.12
N VAL A 117 12.96 -20.75 -5.29
CA VAL A 117 12.13 -19.96 -4.38
C VAL A 117 11.24 -19.01 -5.15
N ALA A 118 11.77 -18.34 -6.19
CA ALA A 118 10.97 -17.50 -7.08
C ALA A 118 9.81 -18.29 -7.71
N ARG A 119 10.08 -19.46 -8.29
CA ARG A 119 9.03 -20.32 -8.88
C ARG A 119 7.99 -20.74 -7.85
N ARG A 120 8.41 -21.12 -6.64
CA ARG A 120 7.47 -21.52 -5.57
C ARG A 120 6.58 -20.36 -5.11
N ILE A 121 7.10 -19.14 -5.10
CA ILE A 121 6.30 -17.94 -4.83
C ILE A 121 5.25 -17.74 -5.92
N VAL A 122 5.63 -17.91 -7.20
CA VAL A 122 4.70 -17.85 -8.33
C VAL A 122 3.63 -18.94 -8.22
N ASP A 123 4.02 -20.20 -8.00
CA ASP A 123 3.08 -21.33 -7.86
C ASP A 123 2.03 -21.06 -6.75
N MET A 124 2.47 -20.53 -5.60
CA MET A 124 1.56 -20.17 -4.50
C MET A 124 0.68 -18.96 -4.85
N SER A 125 1.21 -17.99 -5.60
CA SER A 125 0.42 -16.84 -6.06
C SER A 125 -0.68 -17.27 -7.02
N ASP A 126 -0.36 -18.17 -7.95
CA ASP A 126 -1.32 -18.70 -8.93
C ASP A 126 -2.42 -19.51 -8.24
N ASP A 127 -2.07 -20.32 -7.23
CA ASP A 127 -3.04 -21.06 -6.42
C ASP A 127 -3.98 -20.13 -5.63
N ILE A 128 -3.43 -19.10 -4.97
CA ILE A 128 -4.22 -18.09 -4.26
C ILE A 128 -5.15 -17.36 -5.21
N GLU A 129 -4.66 -16.99 -6.40
CA GLU A 129 -5.47 -16.34 -7.44
C GLU A 129 -6.61 -17.26 -7.91
N CYS A 130 -6.32 -18.54 -8.18
CA CYS A 130 -7.35 -19.52 -8.57
C CYS A 130 -8.47 -19.61 -7.53
N GLN A 131 -8.10 -19.78 -6.26
CA GLN A 131 -9.07 -19.84 -5.15
C GLN A 131 -9.88 -18.55 -5.03
N LEU A 132 -9.25 -17.38 -5.19
CA LEU A 132 -9.93 -16.09 -5.16
C LEU A 132 -10.95 -15.98 -6.30
N VAL A 133 -10.56 -16.33 -7.53
CA VAL A 133 -11.44 -16.32 -8.70
C VAL A 133 -12.65 -17.24 -8.51
N GLU A 134 -12.45 -18.43 -7.95
CA GLU A 134 -13.54 -19.36 -7.63
C GLU A 134 -14.53 -18.75 -6.62
N ARG A 135 -14.02 -18.09 -5.56
CA ARG A 135 -14.87 -17.41 -4.58
C ARG A 135 -15.65 -16.25 -5.21
N ILE A 136 -15.03 -15.47 -6.09
CA ILE A 136 -15.71 -14.38 -6.82
C ILE A 136 -16.80 -14.95 -7.71
N LYS A 137 -16.56 -16.06 -8.41
CA LYS A 137 -17.55 -16.74 -9.26
C LYS A 137 -18.73 -17.30 -8.47
N ALA A 138 -18.47 -17.78 -7.24
CA ALA A 138 -19.51 -18.27 -6.33
C ALA A 138 -20.32 -17.12 -5.70
N SER A 139 -19.75 -15.91 -5.65
CA SER A 139 -20.44 -14.73 -5.11
C SER A 139 -21.58 -14.27 -6.04
N PRO A 140 -22.74 -13.90 -5.49
CA PRO A 140 -23.85 -13.38 -6.30
C PRO A 140 -23.50 -12.08 -7.05
N TYR A 141 -22.63 -11.26 -6.47
CA TYR A 141 -22.13 -10.01 -7.03
C TYR A 141 -20.74 -9.69 -6.50
N PHE A 142 -20.01 -8.82 -7.18
CA PHE A 142 -18.74 -8.27 -6.68
C PHE A 142 -18.61 -6.78 -7.02
N ALA A 143 -17.75 -6.08 -6.30
CA ALA A 143 -17.35 -4.71 -6.60
C ALA A 143 -15.83 -4.65 -6.78
N ILE A 144 -15.36 -3.72 -7.62
CA ILE A 144 -13.93 -3.52 -7.85
C ILE A 144 -13.49 -2.11 -7.47
N GLN A 145 -12.28 -1.99 -6.91
CA GLN A 145 -11.59 -0.72 -6.72
C GLN A 145 -10.34 -0.71 -7.59
N LEU A 146 -10.16 0.36 -8.35
CA LEU A 146 -9.01 0.57 -9.21
C LEU A 146 -8.15 1.68 -8.64
N ASP A 147 -6.84 1.43 -8.58
CA ASP A 147 -5.83 2.42 -8.23
C ASP A 147 -4.62 2.29 -9.15
N GLU A 148 -3.95 3.40 -9.39
CA GLU A 148 -2.72 3.45 -10.20
C GLU A 148 -1.55 3.86 -9.31
N SER A 149 -0.46 3.10 -9.38
CA SER A 149 0.79 3.44 -8.70
C SER A 149 1.94 3.43 -9.69
N THR A 150 2.96 4.24 -9.42
CA THR A 150 4.24 4.16 -10.13
C THR A 150 5.25 3.44 -9.25
N ASP A 151 5.97 2.47 -9.82
CA ASP A 151 7.02 1.76 -9.11
C ASP A 151 8.36 2.54 -9.13
N ILE A 152 9.42 1.97 -8.56
CA ILE A 152 10.75 2.59 -8.53
C ILE A 152 11.44 2.62 -9.91
N SER A 153 10.96 1.83 -10.88
CA SER A 153 11.46 1.79 -12.25
C SER A 153 10.70 2.75 -13.19
N ASN A 154 9.72 3.48 -12.66
CA ASN A 154 8.76 4.32 -13.36
C ASN A 154 7.73 3.53 -14.20
N ALA A 155 7.55 2.24 -13.93
CA ALA A 155 6.47 1.45 -14.49
C ALA A 155 5.13 1.84 -13.84
N ALA A 156 4.11 2.04 -14.67
CA ALA A 156 2.74 2.27 -14.21
C ALA A 156 2.10 0.92 -13.87
N LEU A 157 1.64 0.76 -12.63
CA LEU A 157 1.00 -0.43 -12.12
C LEU A 157 -0.48 -0.15 -11.88
N LEU A 158 -1.35 -0.96 -12.48
CA LEU A 158 -2.76 -1.02 -12.17
C LEU A 158 -2.99 -2.02 -11.05
N LEU A 159 -3.47 -1.51 -9.91
CA LEU A 159 -3.91 -2.31 -8.78
C LEU A 159 -5.43 -2.43 -8.81
N VAL A 160 -5.93 -3.66 -8.82
CA VAL A 160 -7.36 -3.93 -8.75
C VAL A 160 -7.64 -4.71 -7.50
N PHE A 161 -8.47 -4.17 -6.63
CA PHE A 161 -9.01 -4.86 -5.48
C PHE A 161 -10.45 -5.29 -5.76
N VAL A 162 -10.86 -6.39 -5.16
CA VAL A 162 -12.21 -6.93 -5.31
C VAL A 162 -12.85 -7.10 -3.94
N ARG A 163 -14.13 -6.72 -3.85
CA ARG A 163 -14.99 -7.01 -2.72
C ARG A 163 -16.12 -7.94 -3.18
N TYR A 164 -16.28 -9.07 -2.51
CA TYR A 164 -17.21 -10.14 -2.89
C TYR A 164 -17.87 -10.74 -1.63
N CYS A 165 -18.90 -11.57 -1.81
CA CYS A 165 -19.57 -12.26 -0.72
C CYS A 165 -19.16 -13.73 -0.68
N MET A 166 -18.75 -14.19 0.51
CA MET A 166 -18.43 -15.59 0.79
C MET A 166 -19.04 -15.95 2.14
N ASP A 167 -19.84 -17.03 2.18
CA ASP A 167 -20.50 -17.51 3.40
C ASP A 167 -21.26 -16.41 4.18
N SER A 168 -21.98 -15.55 3.45
CA SER A 168 -22.70 -14.37 3.99
C SER A 168 -21.82 -13.26 4.58
N ASN A 169 -20.50 -13.36 4.47
CA ASN A 169 -19.55 -12.32 4.85
C ASN A 169 -19.08 -11.54 3.62
N LEU A 170 -18.76 -10.26 3.80
CA LEU A 170 -18.04 -9.47 2.80
C LEU A 170 -16.55 -9.75 2.95
N CYS A 171 -15.93 -10.17 1.85
CA CYS A 171 -14.51 -10.44 1.74
C CYS A 171 -13.85 -9.44 0.79
N GLU A 172 -12.57 -9.17 1.04
CA GLU A 172 -11.79 -8.15 0.36
C GLU A 172 -10.40 -8.68 0.08
N ASP A 173 -10.01 -8.70 -1.19
CA ASP A 173 -8.69 -9.18 -1.61
C ASP A 173 -8.14 -8.33 -2.74
N LEU A 174 -6.81 -8.37 -2.91
CA LEU A 174 -6.17 -7.87 -4.13
C LEU A 174 -6.48 -8.86 -5.26
N LEU A 175 -7.16 -8.40 -6.30
CA LEU A 175 -7.48 -9.21 -7.48
C LEU A 175 -6.24 -9.43 -8.33
N PHE A 176 -5.59 -8.33 -8.73
CA PHE A 176 -4.30 -8.39 -9.41
C PHE A 176 -3.55 -7.06 -9.30
N CYS A 177 -2.24 -7.13 -9.58
CA CYS A 177 -1.37 -6.00 -9.80
C CYS A 177 -0.64 -6.22 -11.14
N LYS A 178 -0.99 -5.46 -12.18
CA LYS A 178 -0.43 -5.62 -13.52
C LYS A 178 0.19 -4.32 -14.01
N GLU A 179 1.29 -4.43 -14.74
CA GLU A 179 1.92 -3.30 -15.41
C GLU A 179 1.08 -2.84 -16.60
N LEU A 180 0.96 -1.53 -16.80
CA LEU A 180 0.39 -0.89 -17.96
C LEU A 180 1.54 -0.49 -18.91
N PRO A 181 1.84 -1.28 -19.96
CA PRO A 181 3.09 -1.20 -20.70
C PRO A 181 3.27 0.05 -21.58
N THR A 182 2.20 0.82 -21.81
CA THR A 182 2.24 1.97 -22.72
C THR A 182 1.66 3.22 -22.07
N ARG A 183 0.37 3.49 -22.30
CA ARG A 183 -0.31 4.67 -21.76
C ARG A 183 -1.26 4.23 -20.66
N THR A 184 -1.44 5.11 -19.68
CA THR A 184 -2.43 4.98 -18.61
C THR A 184 -3.81 5.51 -19.04
N GLY A 185 -4.07 5.49 -20.35
CA GLY A 185 -5.34 5.90 -20.91
C GLY A 185 -6.45 4.92 -20.56
N ALA A 186 -7.69 5.41 -20.56
CA ALA A 186 -8.87 4.62 -20.20
C ALA A 186 -8.98 3.30 -20.99
N ASP A 187 -8.69 3.34 -22.29
CA ASP A 187 -8.76 2.17 -23.18
C ASP A 187 -7.73 1.09 -22.81
N ASN A 188 -6.52 1.50 -22.37
CA ASN A 188 -5.49 0.56 -21.92
C ASN A 188 -5.85 -0.09 -20.58
N VAL A 189 -6.38 0.70 -19.64
CA VAL A 189 -6.87 0.19 -18.34
C VAL A 189 -8.02 -0.78 -18.57
N MET A 190 -8.99 -0.42 -19.41
CA MET A 190 -10.13 -1.28 -19.72
C MET A 190 -9.71 -2.56 -20.45
N HIS A 191 -8.76 -2.49 -21.39
CA HIS A 191 -8.21 -3.68 -22.04
C HIS A 191 -7.56 -4.63 -21.04
N CYS A 192 -6.72 -4.11 -20.13
CA CYS A 192 -6.08 -4.91 -19.09
C CYS A 192 -7.10 -5.63 -18.18
N LEU A 193 -8.14 -4.91 -17.78
CA LEU A 193 -9.26 -5.47 -17.01
C LEU A 193 -10.01 -6.55 -17.79
N ASP A 194 -10.33 -6.28 -19.06
CA ASP A 194 -11.15 -7.18 -19.87
C ASP A 194 -10.41 -8.46 -20.23
N GLU A 195 -9.12 -8.34 -20.55
CA GLU A 195 -8.23 -9.47 -20.77
C GLU A 195 -8.18 -10.36 -19.53
N TYR A 196 -8.01 -9.77 -18.34
CA TYR A 196 -8.05 -10.50 -17.08
C TYR A 196 -9.39 -11.19 -16.85
N PHE A 197 -10.51 -10.47 -17.01
CA PHE A 197 -11.85 -11.01 -16.79
C PHE A 197 -12.16 -12.15 -17.76
N THR A 198 -11.75 -12.01 -19.02
CA THR A 198 -11.91 -13.03 -20.06
C THR A 198 -11.07 -14.26 -19.73
N GLU A 199 -9.78 -14.08 -19.41
CA GLU A 199 -8.85 -15.15 -19.04
C GLU A 199 -9.37 -15.95 -17.84
N LYS A 200 -9.84 -15.26 -16.80
CA LYS A 200 -10.34 -15.89 -15.57
C LYS A 200 -11.79 -16.32 -15.64
N GLY A 201 -12.53 -16.00 -16.72
CA GLY A 201 -13.95 -16.31 -16.87
C GLY A 201 -14.86 -15.58 -15.88
N LEU A 202 -14.55 -14.33 -15.56
CA LEU A 202 -15.37 -13.43 -14.75
C LEU A 202 -16.33 -12.64 -15.64
N ASP A 203 -17.60 -12.58 -15.25
CA ASP A 203 -18.65 -11.91 -16.04
C ASP A 203 -18.96 -10.53 -15.45
N TRP A 204 -18.79 -9.49 -16.27
CA TRP A 204 -19.08 -8.10 -15.93
C TRP A 204 -20.51 -7.89 -15.40
N LYS A 205 -21.48 -8.72 -15.80
CA LYS A 205 -22.88 -8.56 -15.35
C LYS A 205 -23.05 -8.66 -13.83
N TYR A 206 -22.13 -9.32 -13.12
CA TYR A 206 -22.15 -9.47 -11.67
C TYR A 206 -21.40 -8.34 -10.94
N CYS A 207 -20.72 -7.46 -11.69
CA CYS A 207 -20.10 -6.27 -11.14
C CYS A 207 -21.17 -5.26 -10.71
N SER A 208 -21.31 -5.03 -9.40
CA SER A 208 -22.31 -4.14 -8.80
C SER A 208 -21.73 -2.79 -8.37
N GLY A 209 -20.41 -2.71 -8.19
CA GLY A 209 -19.73 -1.52 -7.67
C GLY A 209 -18.37 -1.27 -8.31
N ILE A 210 -18.05 0.00 -8.52
CA ILE A 210 -16.78 0.48 -9.07
C ILE A 210 -16.29 1.61 -8.18
N CYS A 211 -15.04 1.56 -7.70
CA CYS A 211 -14.41 2.65 -6.97
C CYS A 211 -13.12 3.08 -7.68
N THR A 212 -12.94 4.37 -7.93
CA THR A 212 -11.73 4.92 -8.55
C THR A 212 -11.33 6.24 -7.92
N ASP A 213 -10.09 6.69 -8.17
CA ASP A 213 -9.55 7.99 -7.75
C ASP A 213 -10.21 9.21 -8.43
N GLY A 214 -11.14 8.99 -9.36
CA GLY A 214 -11.85 10.05 -10.07
C GLY A 214 -11.08 10.72 -11.20
N ALA A 215 -9.88 10.25 -11.54
CA ALA A 215 -9.08 10.82 -12.63
C ALA A 215 -9.84 10.83 -13.97
N ALA A 216 -9.49 11.75 -14.87
CA ALA A 216 -10.19 11.92 -16.14
C ALA A 216 -10.18 10.65 -17.02
N ALA A 217 -9.12 9.85 -16.95
CA ALA A 217 -9.05 8.54 -17.60
C ALA A 217 -10.07 7.55 -17.01
N MET A 218 -10.37 7.63 -15.72
CA MET A 218 -11.34 6.76 -15.06
C MET A 218 -12.78 7.23 -15.29
N THR A 219 -13.05 8.54 -15.16
CA THR A 219 -14.42 9.11 -15.10
C THR A 219 -14.88 9.84 -16.37
N GLY A 220 -14.04 9.90 -17.42
CA GLY A 220 -14.34 10.60 -18.66
C GLY A 220 -15.70 10.25 -19.26
N LYS A 221 -16.50 11.28 -19.60
CA LYS A 221 -17.91 11.14 -20.03
C LYS A 221 -18.13 10.18 -21.21
N HIS A 222 -17.18 10.15 -22.16
CA HIS A 222 -17.32 9.41 -23.41
C HIS A 222 -16.46 8.14 -23.47
N ARG A 223 -15.31 8.12 -22.78
CA ARG A 223 -14.33 7.05 -22.89
C ARG A 223 -13.74 6.61 -21.54
N GLY A 224 -14.22 7.14 -20.42
CA GLY A 224 -13.69 6.78 -19.11
C GLY A 224 -13.90 5.30 -18.79
N VAL A 225 -12.98 4.69 -18.05
CA VAL A 225 -13.06 3.27 -17.62
C VAL A 225 -14.41 2.96 -16.98
N VAL A 226 -14.90 3.84 -16.10
CA VAL A 226 -16.21 3.69 -15.43
C VAL A 226 -17.34 3.60 -16.45
N LYS A 227 -17.31 4.44 -17.49
CA LYS A 227 -18.33 4.44 -18.54
C LYS A 227 -18.31 3.13 -19.34
N GLN A 228 -17.12 2.66 -19.69
CA GLN A 228 -16.93 1.39 -20.43
C GLN A 228 -17.37 0.18 -19.59
N ILE A 229 -17.08 0.15 -18.29
CA ILE A 229 -17.58 -0.90 -17.40
C ILE A 229 -19.11 -0.83 -17.31
N GLN A 230 -19.70 0.35 -17.14
CA GLN A 230 -21.16 0.51 -17.04
C GLN A 230 -21.91 0.13 -18.33
N GLU A 231 -21.26 0.16 -19.49
CA GLU A 231 -21.85 -0.36 -20.74
C GLU A 231 -22.00 -1.89 -20.72
N ARG A 232 -21.12 -2.58 -19.99
CA ARG A 232 -21.12 -4.04 -19.83
C ARG A 232 -21.86 -4.50 -18.58
N ALA A 233 -21.88 -3.64 -17.56
CA ALA A 233 -22.53 -3.82 -16.27
C ALA A 233 -23.44 -2.62 -15.94
N PRO A 234 -24.62 -2.49 -16.57
CA PRO A 234 -25.47 -1.30 -16.39
C PRO A 234 -25.97 -1.08 -14.96
N ALA A 235 -25.96 -2.13 -14.14
CA ALA A 235 -26.31 -2.05 -12.72
C ALA A 235 -25.18 -1.48 -11.84
N ALA A 236 -23.94 -1.48 -12.33
CA ALA A 236 -22.76 -1.09 -11.56
C ALA A 236 -22.81 0.39 -11.14
N LYS A 237 -22.59 0.64 -9.87
CA LYS A 237 -22.52 2.00 -9.30
C LYS A 237 -21.09 2.41 -9.08
N TRP A 238 -20.77 3.60 -9.59
CA TRP A 238 -19.46 4.20 -9.38
C TRP A 238 -19.47 5.08 -8.12
N THR A 239 -18.39 4.96 -7.35
CA THR A 239 -18.08 5.79 -6.20
C THR A 239 -16.69 6.37 -6.37
N HIS A 240 -16.54 7.66 -6.08
CA HIS A 240 -15.22 8.31 -6.05
C HIS A 240 -14.55 8.03 -4.71
N CYS A 241 -13.31 7.51 -4.73
CA CYS A 241 -12.53 7.12 -3.56
C CYS A 241 -12.50 8.23 -2.50
N PHE A 242 -12.99 7.93 -1.29
CA PHE A 242 -13.09 8.89 -0.19
C PHE A 242 -11.74 9.49 0.22
N LEU A 243 -10.68 8.68 0.18
CA LEU A 243 -9.33 9.14 0.51
C LEU A 243 -8.84 10.16 -0.51
N HIS A 244 -9.12 9.93 -1.80
CA HIS A 244 -8.76 10.88 -2.85
C HIS A 244 -9.61 12.15 -2.75
N ARG A 245 -10.90 12.02 -2.45
CA ARG A 245 -11.81 13.16 -2.26
C ARG A 245 -11.42 14.06 -1.10
N GLU A 246 -11.07 13.46 0.03
CA GLU A 246 -10.55 14.20 1.19
C GLU A 246 -9.23 14.88 0.84
N SER A 247 -8.31 14.19 0.15
CA SER A 247 -7.09 14.83 -0.37
C SER A 247 -7.35 15.95 -1.38
N LEU A 248 -8.43 15.90 -2.16
CA LEU A 248 -8.80 16.99 -3.08
C LEU A 248 -9.38 18.19 -2.32
N ALA A 249 -10.17 17.95 -1.28
CA ALA A 249 -10.74 19.01 -0.46
C ALA A 249 -9.64 19.86 0.21
N THR A 250 -8.57 19.20 0.66
CA THR A 250 -7.43 19.86 1.34
C THR A 250 -6.45 20.57 0.41
N LYS A 251 -6.66 20.49 -0.92
CA LYS A 251 -5.87 21.29 -1.88
C LYS A 251 -6.35 22.73 -1.98
N GLN A 252 -7.61 22.98 -1.68
CA GLN A 252 -8.14 24.35 -1.60
C GLN A 252 -7.80 24.89 -0.22
N MET A 253 -7.08 26.01 -0.18
CA MET A 253 -6.70 26.70 1.04
C MET A 253 -6.57 28.19 0.77
N SER A 254 -6.71 29.01 1.80
CA SER A 254 -6.55 30.46 1.68
C SER A 254 -5.15 30.83 1.10
N PRO A 255 -5.02 31.92 0.32
CA PRO A 255 -3.73 32.36 -0.22
C PRO A 255 -2.64 32.53 0.86
N GLU A 256 -3.03 32.98 2.05
CA GLU A 256 -2.14 33.17 3.19
C GLU A 256 -1.61 31.83 3.74
N LEU A 257 -2.48 30.82 3.87
CA LEU A 257 -2.08 29.48 4.31
C LEU A 257 -1.29 28.76 3.21
N HIS A 258 -1.62 29.01 1.95
CA HIS A 258 -0.88 28.48 0.80
C HIS A 258 0.57 28.98 0.77
N GLU A 259 0.80 30.26 1.07
CA GLU A 259 2.16 30.79 1.13
C GLU A 259 2.97 30.16 2.27
N VAL A 260 2.37 29.99 3.45
CA VAL A 260 3.01 29.29 4.58
C VAL A 260 3.37 27.85 4.21
N MET A 261 2.46 27.13 3.56
CA MET A 261 2.70 25.78 3.04
C MET A 261 3.87 25.76 2.04
N ASN A 262 3.93 26.71 1.10
CA ASN A 262 5.00 26.80 0.12
C ASN A 262 6.36 27.08 0.76
N ILE A 263 6.41 27.97 1.76
CA ILE A 263 7.63 28.23 2.53
C ILE A 263 8.05 26.98 3.30
N ALA A 264 7.13 26.30 3.98
CA ALA A 264 7.41 25.05 4.68
C ALA A 264 8.03 23.99 3.76
N VAL A 265 7.43 23.78 2.58
CA VAL A 265 7.96 22.85 1.56
C VAL A 265 9.35 23.30 1.06
N LYS A 266 9.56 24.59 0.80
CA LYS A 266 10.88 25.13 0.42
C LYS A 266 11.93 24.90 1.51
N THR A 267 11.58 25.09 2.78
CA THR A 267 12.48 24.84 3.90
C THR A 267 12.87 23.36 4.00
N VAL A 268 11.90 22.45 3.96
CA VAL A 268 12.16 21.01 3.99
C VAL A 268 13.03 20.59 2.80
N ASN A 269 12.70 21.06 1.60
CA ASN A 269 13.46 20.76 0.39
C ASN A 269 14.88 21.33 0.47
N TYR A 270 15.09 22.51 1.05
CA TYR A 270 16.42 23.09 1.21
C TYR A 270 17.32 22.25 2.14
N ILE A 271 16.79 21.80 3.28
CA ILE A 271 17.53 20.98 4.25
C ILE A 271 17.77 19.56 3.69
N LYS A 272 16.80 19.00 2.97
CA LYS A 272 16.87 17.65 2.40
C LYS A 272 17.51 17.60 1.01
N LYS A 273 17.83 18.75 0.41
CA LYS A 273 18.37 18.88 -0.96
C LYS A 273 19.59 18.01 -1.21
N ASN A 274 20.47 17.92 -0.22
CA ASN A 274 21.68 17.13 -0.31
C ASN A 274 21.99 16.44 1.03
N ALA A 275 22.76 15.35 0.94
CA ALA A 275 23.12 14.54 2.10
C ALA A 275 23.96 15.31 3.14
N LEU A 276 24.72 16.33 2.72
CA LEU A 276 25.52 17.16 3.63
C LEU A 276 24.60 17.98 4.56
N ASN A 277 23.66 18.73 3.99
CA ASN A 277 22.69 19.54 4.76
C ASN A 277 21.90 18.67 5.73
N SER A 278 21.46 17.49 5.31
CA SER A 278 20.74 16.56 6.19
C SER A 278 21.60 16.06 7.35
N ARG A 279 22.89 15.77 7.13
CA ARG A 279 23.81 15.39 8.22
C ARG A 279 24.13 16.55 9.15
N CYS A 280 24.36 17.75 8.60
CA CYS A 280 24.62 18.95 9.39
C CYS A 280 23.42 19.31 10.26
N PHE A 281 22.21 19.24 9.69
CA PHE A 281 20.96 19.45 10.44
C PHE A 281 20.78 18.41 11.54
N ALA A 282 21.07 17.13 11.27
CA ALA A 282 20.98 16.09 12.30
C ALA A 282 21.96 16.30 13.46
N ALA A 283 23.20 16.69 13.16
CA ALA A 283 24.19 17.04 14.17
C ALA A 283 23.78 18.28 14.98
N LEU A 284 23.13 19.25 14.35
CA LEU A 284 22.56 20.41 15.04
C LEU A 284 21.44 20.01 16.00
N CYS A 285 20.51 19.17 15.55
CA CYS A 285 19.40 18.68 16.37
C CYS A 285 19.92 17.90 17.59
N GLU A 286 20.94 17.05 17.42
CA GLU A 286 21.57 16.31 18.51
C GLU A 286 22.25 17.26 19.51
N ARG A 287 22.90 18.33 19.02
CA ARG A 287 23.54 19.34 19.87
C ARG A 287 22.52 20.18 20.67
N LEU A 288 21.32 20.38 20.14
CA LEU A 288 20.24 21.14 20.76
C LEU A 288 19.29 20.26 21.59
N ASP A 289 19.58 18.97 21.74
CA ASP A 289 18.77 17.99 22.47
C ASP A 289 17.32 17.93 21.96
N ALA A 290 17.15 17.99 20.63
CA ALA A 290 15.85 17.93 20.00
C ALA A 290 15.29 16.50 19.99
N ASP A 291 13.96 16.36 20.17
CA ASP A 291 13.25 15.08 20.15
C ASP A 291 13.41 14.31 18.83
N HIS A 292 13.74 15.03 17.75
CA HIS A 292 13.89 14.48 16.42
C HIS A 292 15.17 14.97 15.74
N LEU A 293 15.92 14.01 15.18
CA LEU A 293 17.19 14.31 14.52
C LEU A 293 17.04 14.64 13.03
N GLN A 294 15.86 14.42 12.44
CA GLN A 294 15.66 14.59 11.00
C GLN A 294 14.26 15.05 10.65
N LEU A 295 14.19 15.94 9.65
CA LEU A 295 12.96 16.25 8.92
C LEU A 295 12.54 15.06 8.03
N LEU A 296 11.23 14.90 7.89
CA LEU A 296 10.63 13.96 6.96
C LEU A 296 10.71 14.53 5.53
N TYR A 297 10.99 13.68 4.55
CA TYR A 297 10.95 14.09 3.15
C TYR A 297 9.51 14.03 2.63
N HIS A 298 9.08 15.08 1.94
CA HIS A 298 7.81 15.12 1.26
C HIS A 298 7.95 14.45 -0.10
N SER A 299 7.08 13.49 -0.41
CA SER A 299 6.79 13.14 -1.80
C SER A 299 5.39 13.61 -2.13
N GLU A 300 5.23 14.31 -3.26
CA GLU A 300 3.93 14.80 -3.74
C GLU A 300 2.89 13.68 -3.89
N ILE A 301 3.36 12.44 -3.98
CA ILE A 301 2.61 11.22 -4.31
C ILE A 301 1.80 10.68 -3.11
N ARG A 302 2.06 11.10 -1.86
CA ARG A 302 1.32 10.58 -0.68
C ARG A 302 0.90 11.69 0.26
N TRP A 303 -0.37 12.08 0.18
CA TRP A 303 -0.97 13.17 0.95
C TRP A 303 -0.86 12.97 2.49
N LEU A 304 -0.87 11.73 3.00
CA LEU A 304 -0.54 11.40 4.41
C LEU A 304 0.78 12.02 4.90
N SER A 305 1.74 12.23 4.00
CA SER A 305 3.05 12.79 4.35
C SER A 305 2.98 14.26 4.74
N ARG A 306 1.97 15.03 4.29
CA ARG A 306 1.91 16.48 4.53
C ARG A 306 1.75 16.81 6.01
N GLY A 307 0.78 16.19 6.70
CA GLY A 307 0.58 16.40 8.14
C GLY A 307 1.79 15.96 8.96
N CYS A 308 2.36 14.79 8.68
CA CYS A 308 3.56 14.32 9.37
C CYS A 308 4.78 15.24 9.14
N VAL A 309 4.95 15.76 7.92
CA VAL A 309 6.04 16.70 7.59
C VAL A 309 5.82 18.03 8.31
N LEU A 310 4.60 18.56 8.34
CA LEU A 310 4.29 19.82 9.03
C LEU A 310 4.46 19.70 10.55
N ASN A 311 3.97 18.63 11.17
CA ASN A 311 4.22 18.33 12.59
C ASN A 311 5.71 18.30 12.88
N ARG A 312 6.47 17.52 12.10
CA ARG A 312 7.92 17.43 12.29
C ARG A 312 8.64 18.76 12.10
N LEU A 313 8.20 19.56 11.13
CA LEU A 313 8.77 20.88 10.86
C LEU A 313 8.47 21.85 12.00
N PHE A 314 7.26 21.81 12.54
CA PHE A 314 6.83 22.67 13.64
C PHE A 314 7.51 22.31 14.97
N GLU A 315 7.64 21.02 15.27
CA GLU A 315 8.42 20.50 16.41
C GLU A 315 9.87 20.99 16.36
N LEU A 316 10.50 20.88 15.18
CA LEU A 316 11.90 21.28 14.96
C LEU A 316 12.08 22.74 14.53
N ARG A 317 11.07 23.61 14.71
CA ARG A 317 11.09 24.98 14.16
C ARG A 317 12.26 25.82 14.66
N LYS A 318 12.70 25.60 15.91
CA LYS A 318 13.82 26.32 16.53
C LYS A 318 15.15 25.89 15.92
N GLU A 319 15.36 24.58 15.79
CA GLU A 319 16.53 23.97 15.16
C GLU A 319 16.60 24.35 13.69
N VAL A 320 15.45 24.36 13.00
CA VAL A 320 15.32 24.80 11.61
C VAL A 320 15.70 26.27 11.47
N HIS A 321 15.21 27.14 12.35
CA HIS A 321 15.60 28.55 12.36
C HIS A 321 17.11 28.71 12.53
N THR A 322 17.70 28.10 13.56
CA THR A 322 19.15 28.15 13.82
C THR A 322 19.96 27.61 12.63
N PHE A 323 19.53 26.51 12.02
CA PHE A 323 20.18 25.96 10.83
C PHE A 323 20.15 26.95 9.66
N LEU A 324 18.99 27.56 9.39
CA LEU A 324 18.83 28.50 8.29
C LEU A 324 19.65 29.77 8.51
N GLU A 325 19.78 30.25 9.75
CA GLU A 325 20.67 31.36 10.12
C GLU A 325 22.15 31.01 9.89
N GLU A 326 22.61 29.85 10.37
CA GLU A 326 23.99 29.38 10.15
C GLU A 326 24.31 29.28 8.64
N GLN A 327 23.33 28.88 7.83
CA GLN A 327 23.45 28.80 6.37
C GLN A 327 23.18 30.12 5.63
N ARG A 328 22.85 31.21 6.35
CA ARG A 328 22.47 32.53 5.79
C ARG A 328 21.35 32.45 4.75
N SER A 329 20.39 31.57 4.97
CA SER A 329 19.24 31.39 4.09
C SER A 329 18.20 32.48 4.34
N PRO A 330 17.60 33.10 3.30
CA PRO A 330 16.54 34.08 3.48
C PRO A 330 15.28 33.46 4.10
N LEU A 331 15.17 32.13 4.11
CA LEU A 331 14.05 31.43 4.76
C LEU A 331 14.06 31.58 6.28
N ALA A 332 15.19 31.97 6.90
CA ALA A 332 15.30 32.15 8.34
C ALA A 332 14.34 33.24 8.86
N GLU A 333 14.16 34.33 8.10
CA GLU A 333 13.31 35.48 8.48
C GLU A 333 11.85 35.08 8.73
N HIS A 334 11.35 34.04 8.07
CA HIS A 334 9.98 33.57 8.29
C HIS A 334 9.79 32.95 9.68
N TYR A 335 10.80 32.28 10.24
CA TYR A 335 10.68 31.60 11.54
C TYR A 335 10.83 32.55 12.74
N THR A 336 11.13 33.83 12.49
CA THR A 336 11.05 34.90 13.51
C THR A 336 9.72 35.66 13.47
N ASP A 337 8.92 35.49 12.41
CA ASP A 337 7.59 36.07 12.29
C ASP A 337 6.55 35.24 13.07
N ASP A 338 6.04 35.82 14.15
CA ASP A 338 4.99 35.23 14.98
C ASP A 338 3.73 34.85 14.17
N GLN A 339 3.36 35.61 13.13
CA GLN A 339 2.20 35.29 12.29
C GLN A 339 2.45 34.06 11.42
N PHE A 340 3.66 33.94 10.88
CA PHE A 340 4.07 32.75 10.14
C PHE A 340 4.06 31.53 11.07
N CYS A 341 4.68 31.63 12.24
CA CYS A 341 4.72 30.55 13.23
C CYS A 341 3.32 30.12 13.68
N ALA A 342 2.40 31.05 13.93
CA ALA A 342 1.02 30.73 14.30
C ALA A 342 0.26 30.02 13.16
N LYS A 343 0.40 30.48 11.91
CA LYS A 343 -0.22 29.82 10.76
C LYS A 343 0.39 28.45 10.48
N LEU A 344 1.70 28.30 10.67
CA LEU A 344 2.38 27.01 10.57
C LEU A 344 1.89 26.04 11.65
N ALA A 345 1.73 26.52 12.88
CA ALA A 345 1.15 25.75 13.99
C ALA A 345 -0.26 25.25 13.67
N TYR A 346 -1.13 26.15 13.18
CA TYR A 346 -2.47 25.78 12.73
C TYR A 346 -2.45 24.73 11.62
N LEU A 347 -1.61 24.92 10.59
CA LEU A 347 -1.45 23.96 9.50
C LEU A 347 -1.01 22.59 10.02
N SER A 348 -0.09 22.58 10.99
CA SER A 348 0.31 21.37 11.70
C SER A 348 -0.89 20.64 12.32
N ASP A 349 -1.68 21.36 13.13
CA ASP A 349 -2.81 20.77 13.85
C ASP A 349 -3.95 20.32 12.92
N ILE A 350 -4.35 21.13 11.94
CA ILE A 350 -5.45 20.76 11.04
C ILE A 350 -5.07 19.59 10.13
N PHE A 351 -3.83 19.53 9.62
CA PHE A 351 -3.38 18.41 8.81
C PHE A 351 -3.20 17.13 9.63
N ASP A 352 -2.86 17.23 10.92
CA ASP A 352 -2.89 16.08 11.82
C ASP A 352 -4.32 15.52 11.95
N GLN A 353 -5.32 16.39 12.14
CA GLN A 353 -6.72 15.98 12.22
C GLN A 353 -7.26 15.37 10.91
N LEU A 354 -6.84 15.90 9.77
CA LEU A 354 -7.15 15.35 8.43
C LEU A 354 -6.48 13.98 8.22
N ASN A 355 -5.21 13.84 8.63
CA ASN A 355 -4.51 12.57 8.61
C ASN A 355 -5.20 11.51 9.49
N GLN A 356 -5.63 11.87 10.69
CA GLN A 356 -6.39 10.98 11.58
C GLN A 356 -7.73 10.56 10.95
N LEU A 357 -8.48 11.50 10.38
CA LEU A 357 -9.72 11.20 9.66
C LEU A 357 -9.45 10.17 8.58
N ASN A 358 -8.43 10.40 7.76
CA ASN A 358 -8.19 9.54 6.62
C ASN A 358 -7.66 8.16 7.00
N VAL A 359 -6.73 8.04 7.96
CA VAL A 359 -6.34 6.74 8.53
C VAL A 359 -7.57 6.00 9.07
N SER A 360 -8.49 6.73 9.70
CA SER A 360 -9.74 6.11 10.19
C SER A 360 -10.64 5.61 9.07
N MET A 361 -10.59 6.18 7.86
CA MET A 361 -11.37 5.71 6.70
C MET A 361 -10.75 4.47 6.02
N GLN A 362 -9.49 4.18 6.30
CA GLN A 362 -8.77 3.00 5.81
C GLN A 362 -9.00 1.79 6.72
N GLY A 363 -8.82 0.59 6.17
CA GLY A 363 -8.83 -0.67 6.89
C GLY A 363 -9.79 -1.70 6.30
N ARG A 364 -9.61 -2.96 6.70
CA ARG A 364 -10.55 -4.03 6.34
C ARG A 364 -11.93 -3.73 6.91
N ASN A 365 -12.97 -4.11 6.18
CA ASN A 365 -14.38 -3.89 6.57
C ASN A 365 -14.80 -2.41 6.64
N SER A 366 -13.99 -1.48 6.13
CA SER A 366 -14.42 -0.08 5.99
C SER A 366 -15.53 -0.02 4.94
N THR A 367 -16.73 0.34 5.35
CA THR A 367 -17.88 0.47 4.45
C THR A 367 -18.15 1.93 4.15
N VAL A 368 -18.77 2.19 3.00
CA VAL A 368 -19.25 3.52 2.66
C VAL A 368 -20.12 4.19 3.74
N PHE A 369 -20.87 3.43 4.54
CA PHE A 369 -21.67 3.98 5.65
C PHE A 369 -20.79 4.45 6.79
N LEU A 370 -19.82 3.62 7.22
CA LEU A 370 -18.87 3.98 8.27
C LEU A 370 -18.04 5.20 7.86
N VAL A 371 -17.60 5.24 6.61
CA VAL A 371 -16.85 6.37 6.06
C VAL A 371 -17.72 7.63 5.99
N SER A 372 -18.98 7.51 5.56
CA SER A 372 -19.94 8.61 5.57
C SER A 372 -20.15 9.20 6.97
N ASP A 373 -20.35 8.35 7.97
CA ASP A 373 -20.56 8.79 9.36
C ASP A 373 -19.33 9.49 9.92
N LYS A 374 -18.13 9.00 9.60
CA LYS A 374 -16.86 9.63 9.96
C LYS A 374 -16.71 11.02 9.33
N ILE A 375 -16.98 11.15 8.03
CA ILE A 375 -16.90 12.43 7.32
C ILE A 375 -17.94 13.42 7.87
N GLU A 376 -19.18 12.99 8.08
CA GLU A 376 -20.22 13.86 8.62
C GLU A 376 -19.93 14.27 10.07
N GLY A 377 -19.38 13.37 10.88
CA GLY A 377 -18.86 13.68 12.21
C GLY A 377 -17.73 14.71 12.17
N PHE A 378 -16.79 14.57 11.24
CA PHE A 378 -15.70 15.52 11.05
C PHE A 378 -16.20 16.90 10.62
N LYS A 379 -17.15 16.98 9.69
CA LYS A 379 -17.76 18.26 9.29
C LYS A 379 -18.44 18.98 10.47
N LYS A 380 -19.15 18.25 11.32
CA LYS A 380 -19.74 18.82 12.54
C LYS A 380 -18.66 19.33 13.51
N LYS A 381 -17.52 18.63 13.59
CA LYS A 381 -16.35 19.04 14.38
C LYS A 381 -15.74 20.35 13.82
N LEU A 382 -15.58 20.47 12.50
CA LEU A 382 -15.14 21.72 11.85
C LEU A 382 -16.09 22.91 12.15
N ILE A 383 -17.40 22.70 12.06
CA ILE A 383 -18.41 23.73 12.39
C ILE A 383 -18.31 24.15 13.86
N LEU A 384 -18.10 23.20 14.77
CA LEU A 384 -17.90 23.49 16.19
C LEU A 384 -16.61 24.32 16.42
N TRP A 385 -15.52 23.96 15.75
CA TRP A 385 -14.25 24.68 15.83
C TRP A 385 -14.33 26.08 15.26
N ASN A 386 -15.03 26.28 14.13
CA ASN A 386 -15.28 27.61 13.58
C ASN A 386 -15.96 28.53 14.61
N ARG A 387 -16.95 28.02 15.34
CA ARG A 387 -17.61 28.76 16.42
C ARG A 387 -16.68 29.10 17.58
N ARG A 388 -15.82 28.15 17.97
CA ARG A 388 -14.85 28.37 19.06
C ARG A 388 -13.78 29.40 18.68
N VAL A 389 -13.30 29.37 17.43
CA VAL A 389 -12.39 30.37 16.89
C VAL A 389 -13.01 31.78 16.96
N LYS A 390 -14.30 31.92 16.60
CA LYS A 390 -15.06 33.18 16.75
C LYS A 390 -15.16 33.69 18.18
N GLU A 391 -15.08 32.79 19.15
CA GLU A 391 -15.08 33.10 20.58
C GLU A 391 -13.66 33.31 21.12
N GLY A 392 -12.63 33.29 20.27
CA GLY A 392 -11.21 33.40 20.65
C GLY A 392 -10.64 32.17 21.34
N ARG A 393 -11.26 31.00 21.16
CA ARG A 393 -10.83 29.73 21.77
C ARG A 393 -10.14 28.85 20.73
N PHE A 394 -8.90 28.46 21.02
CA PHE A 394 -8.03 27.68 20.13
C PHE A 394 -7.59 26.33 20.72
N ASP A 395 -8.28 25.87 21.77
CA ASP A 395 -7.95 24.65 22.54
C ASP A 395 -7.95 23.34 21.73
N MET A 396 -8.59 23.36 20.56
CA MET A 396 -8.61 22.23 19.62
C MET A 396 -7.36 22.12 18.75
N PHE A 397 -6.52 23.16 18.75
CA PHE A 397 -5.28 23.27 17.97
C PHE A 397 -4.11 23.43 18.95
N PRO A 398 -3.53 22.32 19.46
CA PRO A 398 -2.55 22.37 20.54
C PRO A 398 -1.29 23.18 20.20
N HIS A 399 -0.72 22.99 19.00
CA HIS A 399 0.45 23.75 18.58
C HIS A 399 0.13 25.24 18.44
N LEU A 400 -1.05 25.57 17.90
CA LEU A 400 -1.49 26.95 17.81
C LEU A 400 -1.70 27.56 19.20
N SER A 401 -2.36 26.87 20.11
CA SER A 401 -2.57 27.34 21.49
C SER A 401 -1.25 27.61 22.19
N GLU A 402 -0.29 26.69 22.10
CA GLU A 402 1.06 26.86 22.66
C GLU A 402 1.77 28.09 22.06
N THR A 403 1.67 28.28 20.74
CA THR A 403 2.28 29.43 20.06
C THR A 403 1.66 30.75 20.51
N LEU A 404 0.33 30.79 20.67
CA LEU A 404 -0.39 31.97 21.13
C LEU A 404 -0.10 32.28 22.60
N GLU A 405 0.09 31.27 23.44
CA GLU A 405 0.46 31.43 24.85
C GLU A 405 1.92 31.90 25.02
N ALA A 406 2.82 31.45 24.15
CA ALA A 406 4.24 31.80 24.20
C ALA A 406 4.55 33.21 23.69
N SER A 407 3.74 33.76 22.78
CA SER A 407 3.98 35.08 22.17
C SER A 407 3.10 36.17 22.81
N SER A 408 3.69 37.01 23.68
CA SER A 408 3.02 38.21 24.26
C SER A 408 2.65 39.28 23.22
N HIS A 409 3.13 39.15 21.98
CA HIS A 409 2.87 40.06 20.86
C HIS A 409 1.74 39.60 19.92
N VAL A 410 1.28 38.35 20.02
CA VAL A 410 0.09 37.88 19.29
C VAL A 410 -1.13 38.20 20.13
N ASN A 411 -1.52 39.48 20.09
CA ASN A 411 -2.68 39.94 20.84
C ASN A 411 -3.94 39.21 20.32
N ILE A 412 -4.78 38.77 21.25
CA ILE A 412 -6.05 38.03 21.06
C ILE A 412 -7.07 38.79 20.18
N SER A 413 -6.73 39.99 19.73
CA SER A 413 -7.44 40.82 18.75
C SER A 413 -6.89 40.71 17.31
N ASN A 414 -6.24 39.60 16.94
CA ASN A 414 -5.80 39.38 15.56
C ASN A 414 -7.00 38.95 14.69
N MET A 415 -7.88 39.92 14.39
CA MET A 415 -9.03 39.74 13.48
C MET A 415 -8.60 39.08 12.16
N ALA A 416 -7.36 39.30 11.71
CA ALA A 416 -6.84 38.71 10.49
C ALA A 416 -6.64 37.18 10.60
N LEU A 417 -6.00 36.67 11.66
CA LEU A 417 -5.82 35.22 11.82
C LEU A 417 -7.15 34.52 12.07
N SER A 418 -7.99 35.04 12.97
CA SER A 418 -9.32 34.46 13.23
C SER A 418 -10.15 34.38 11.95
N THR A 419 -10.15 35.45 11.13
CA THR A 419 -10.87 35.45 9.85
C THR A 419 -10.31 34.42 8.87
N VAL A 420 -8.99 34.27 8.76
CA VAL A 420 -8.36 33.24 7.89
C VAL A 420 -8.78 31.85 8.34
N LEU A 421 -8.70 31.54 9.64
CA LEU A 421 -9.06 30.23 10.18
C LEU A 421 -10.57 29.95 10.05
N GLU A 422 -11.40 30.96 10.28
CA GLU A 422 -12.85 30.85 10.13
C GLU A 422 -13.24 30.53 8.68
N ASN A 423 -12.67 31.25 7.71
CA ASN A 423 -12.93 31.00 6.30
C ASN A 423 -12.48 29.59 5.90
N GLU A 424 -11.27 29.19 6.29
CA GLU A 424 -10.72 27.86 6.00
C GLU A 424 -11.60 26.74 6.57
N LEU A 425 -11.99 26.82 7.86
CA LEU A 425 -12.84 25.80 8.49
C LEU A 425 -14.24 25.76 7.86
N MET A 426 -14.78 26.92 7.45
CA MET A 426 -16.07 27.00 6.78
C MET A 426 -16.01 26.37 5.39
N GLU A 427 -14.99 26.69 4.60
CA GLU A 427 -14.75 26.11 3.27
C GLU A 427 -14.59 24.60 3.34
N LEU A 428 -13.72 24.10 4.24
CA LEU A 428 -13.57 22.67 4.48
C LEU A 428 -14.88 22.00 4.89
N SER A 429 -15.69 22.63 5.77
CA SER A 429 -16.97 22.04 6.18
C SER A 429 -18.04 22.02 5.07
N ALA A 430 -17.95 22.96 4.12
CA ALA A 430 -18.91 23.14 3.03
C ALA A 430 -18.52 22.36 1.76
N ASP A 431 -17.26 21.91 1.65
CA ASP A 431 -16.73 21.29 0.44
C ASP A 431 -17.56 20.09 -0.01
N SER A 432 -18.07 20.19 -1.24
CA SER A 432 -18.83 19.12 -1.89
C SER A 432 -18.00 17.87 -2.16
N SER A 433 -16.67 17.99 -2.23
CA SER A 433 -15.70 16.90 -2.29
C SER A 433 -15.80 16.02 -1.04
N LEU A 434 -16.20 16.56 0.11
CA LEU A 434 -16.49 15.76 1.31
C LEU A 434 -17.94 15.23 1.37
N LYS A 435 -18.82 15.52 0.39
CA LYS A 435 -20.22 15.05 0.41
C LYS A 435 -20.38 13.65 -0.18
N LEU A 436 -21.06 12.75 0.53
CA LEU A 436 -21.45 11.46 -0.03
C LEU A 436 -22.52 11.62 -1.14
N GLN A 437 -22.30 11.01 -2.30
CA GLN A 437 -23.38 10.76 -3.27
C GLN A 437 -23.64 9.25 -3.32
N LEU A 438 -24.76 8.80 -2.76
CA LEU A 438 -25.29 7.46 -2.98
C LEU A 438 -26.76 7.56 -3.36
N THR A 439 -27.16 6.82 -4.39
CA THR A 439 -28.57 6.67 -4.78
C THR A 439 -29.20 5.48 -4.04
N GLN A 440 -30.49 5.58 -3.70
CA GLN A 440 -31.24 4.62 -2.85
C GLN A 440 -31.19 3.15 -3.29
N ARG A 441 -30.77 2.82 -4.53
CA ARG A 441 -30.63 1.43 -5.01
C ARG A 441 -29.35 0.72 -4.54
N ALA A 442 -28.27 1.45 -4.20
CA ALA A 442 -27.01 0.86 -3.71
C ALA A 442 -27.14 0.20 -2.32
N ILE A 443 -28.14 0.63 -1.55
CA ILE A 443 -28.37 0.20 -0.17
C ILE A 443 -28.64 -1.33 -0.08
N LYS A 444 -29.21 -1.96 -1.11
CA LYS A 444 -29.49 -3.40 -1.10
C LYS A 444 -28.25 -4.31 -1.14
N PHE A 445 -27.11 -3.82 -1.63
CA PHE A 445 -25.86 -4.59 -1.65
C PHE A 445 -25.06 -4.44 -0.34
N LEU A 446 -25.36 -3.39 0.44
CA LEU A 446 -24.53 -2.94 1.56
C LEU A 446 -25.17 -3.22 2.94
N LEU A 447 -26.41 -3.70 2.97
CA LEU A 447 -27.04 -4.12 4.23
C LEU A 447 -26.58 -5.54 4.57
N PRO A 448 -26.08 -5.79 5.81
CA PRO A 448 -25.80 -7.13 6.25
C PRO A 448 -27.08 -7.96 6.20
N LEU A 449 -27.01 -9.16 5.60
CA LEU A 449 -28.05 -10.16 5.74
C LEU A 449 -28.24 -10.49 7.22
N PRO A 450 -29.46 -10.83 7.65
CA PRO A 450 -29.83 -10.93 9.06
C PRO A 450 -28.92 -11.91 9.83
N PRO A 451 -28.63 -11.64 11.12
CA PRO A 451 -27.60 -12.34 11.86
C PRO A 451 -28.06 -13.76 12.21
N HIS A 452 -27.31 -14.76 11.75
CA HIS A 452 -27.31 -16.09 12.36
C HIS A 452 -25.89 -16.46 12.80
N THR A 453 -25.72 -16.38 14.13
CA THR A 453 -24.74 -17.07 15.00
C THR A 453 -23.26 -17.12 14.57
N TYR A 454 -22.46 -16.32 15.29
CA TYR A 454 -21.00 -16.21 15.26
C TYR A 454 -20.26 -17.47 15.73
N VAL A 455 -19.13 -17.77 15.08
CA VAL A 455 -17.93 -18.36 15.71
C VAL A 455 -16.70 -17.60 15.18
N SER A 456 -15.91 -17.06 16.11
CA SER A 456 -14.69 -16.30 15.88
C SER A 456 -13.46 -17.19 15.68
N GLN A 457 -12.54 -16.83 14.76
CA GLN A 457 -11.09 -16.89 14.98
C GLN A 457 -10.37 -15.86 14.09
N GLY A 458 -9.40 -15.13 14.66
CA GLY A 458 -8.69 -14.02 14.02
C GLY A 458 -7.27 -14.37 13.55
N SER A 459 -6.68 -13.44 12.79
CA SER A 459 -5.23 -13.16 12.76
C SER A 459 -4.95 -11.82 12.05
N PRO A 460 -3.85 -11.09 12.41
CA PRO A 460 -3.64 -9.70 12.04
C PRO A 460 -2.66 -9.55 10.88
N LEU A 461 -2.97 -8.73 9.87
CA LEU A 461 -1.99 -8.18 8.94
C LEU A 461 -2.41 -6.76 8.50
N GLU A 462 -1.66 -5.78 9.01
CA GLU A 462 -1.79 -4.34 8.78
C GLU A 462 -0.88 -3.83 7.64
N ASN A 463 -1.31 -2.69 7.08
CA ASN A 463 -0.56 -1.68 6.32
C ASN A 463 -0.21 -1.97 4.85
N VAL A 464 -1.26 -2.20 4.07
CA VAL A 464 -1.48 -1.57 2.75
C VAL A 464 -2.73 -0.68 2.94
N PRO A 465 -2.88 0.51 2.30
CA PRO A 465 -4.09 1.30 2.43
C PRO A 465 -5.28 0.46 1.96
N LEU A 466 -5.97 -0.16 2.91
CA LEU A 466 -7.08 -1.06 2.64
C LEU A 466 -8.32 -0.19 2.48
N LEU A 467 -8.80 -0.17 1.24
CA LEU A 467 -10.17 -0.03 0.77
C LEU A 467 -11.08 1.05 1.38
N CYS A 468 -11.64 1.86 0.48
CA CYS A 468 -12.75 2.76 0.72
C CYS A 468 -13.83 2.41 -0.32
N VAL A 469 -14.48 1.26 -0.16
CA VAL A 469 -15.62 0.81 -0.99
C VAL A 469 -16.89 0.74 -0.15
#